data_AF-A0A968VBG1-F1
#
_entry.id   AF-A0A968VBG1-F1
#
_cell.length_a   1.000
_cell.length_b   1.000
_cell.length_c   1.000
_cell.angle_alpha   90.00
_cell.angle_beta   90.00
_cell.angle_gamma   90.00
#
_symmetry.space_group_name_H-M   'P 1'
#
loop_
_entity.id
_entity.type
_entity.pdbx_description
1 polymer ?
#
loop_
_entity_poly.entity_id
_entity_poly.type
_entity_poly.pdbx_seq_one_letter_code
_entity_poly.pdbx_strand_id
1 'polypeptide(L)'
;MLEASLKSIHAFLYLIQHQQALFLDENRHEALKQASLAFRETEIELADDILAWCDQYPDIRNALRQTRQELYSIDSLTGDRIPGTKELKAPPSPPPAKISRETLLNAIQESFPKNQNSPQTLGDDKS
;
A
#
# COMPACT_ATOMS: atom_id res chain seq x y z
N MET A 1 16.36 4.85 -11.90
CA MET A 1 14.91 4.80 -12.25
C MET A 1 14.20 3.71 -11.47
N LEU A 2 14.62 2.45 -11.59
CA LEU A 2 14.01 1.30 -10.90
C LEU A 2 13.84 1.49 -9.38
N GLU A 3 14.84 2.02 -8.67
CA GLU A 3 14.74 2.24 -7.22
C GLU A 3 13.61 3.21 -6.83
N ALA A 4 13.42 4.28 -7.58
CA ALA A 4 12.35 5.26 -7.32
C ALA A 4 10.96 4.65 -7.60
N SER A 5 10.86 3.80 -8.63
CA SER A 5 9.65 3.04 -8.95
C SER A 5 9.31 2.06 -7.81
N LEU A 6 10.27 1.27 -7.34
CA LEU A 6 10.10 0.36 -6.21
C LEU A 6 9.68 1.09 -4.93
N LYS A 7 10.31 2.23 -4.61
CA LYS A 7 9.93 3.08 -3.48
C LYS A 7 8.48 3.57 -3.58
N SER A 8 8.03 3.89 -4.80
CA SER A 8 6.66 4.37 -5.03
C SER A 8 5.65 3.23 -4.87
N ILE A 9 5.93 2.04 -5.41
CA ILE A 9 5.07 0.86 -5.23
C ILE A 9 5.00 0.49 -3.75
N HIS A 10 6.11 0.46 -3.04
CA HIS A 10 6.14 0.09 -1.63
C HIS A 10 5.40 1.10 -0.75
N ALA A 11 5.58 2.41 -0.99
CA ALA A 11 4.80 3.44 -0.32
C ALA A 11 3.30 3.29 -0.59
N PHE A 12 2.92 2.89 -1.80
CA PHE A 12 1.52 2.64 -2.15
C PHE A 12 0.94 1.40 -1.44
N LEU A 13 1.69 0.30 -1.39
CA LEU A 13 1.31 -0.89 -0.62
C LEU A 13 1.14 -0.57 0.87
N TYR A 14 2.06 0.23 1.43
CA TYR A 14 1.96 0.73 2.79
C TYR A 14 0.68 1.55 3.00
N LEU A 15 0.33 2.41 2.03
CA LEU A 15 -0.91 3.19 2.06
C LEU A 15 -2.15 2.30 2.10
N ILE A 16 -2.20 1.28 1.24
CA ILE A 16 -3.30 0.32 1.18
C ILE A 16 -3.46 -0.41 2.52
N GLN A 17 -2.36 -0.82 3.15
CA GLN A 17 -2.40 -1.58 4.41
C GLN A 17 -2.76 -0.71 5.62
N HIS A 18 -2.24 0.52 5.70
CA HIS A 18 -2.33 1.36 6.89
C HIS A 18 -3.37 2.49 6.80
N GLN A 19 -3.78 2.89 5.59
CA GLN A 19 -4.73 3.99 5.35
C GLN A 19 -5.89 3.55 4.46
N GLN A 20 -6.44 2.37 4.73
CA GLN A 20 -7.58 1.77 3.99
C GLN A 20 -8.78 2.72 3.83
N ALA A 21 -9.01 3.60 4.81
CA ALA A 21 -10.09 4.59 4.78
C ALA A 21 -10.08 5.46 3.51
N LEU A 22 -8.91 5.79 2.96
CA LEU A 22 -8.78 6.59 1.73
C LEU A 22 -9.36 5.90 0.49
N PHE A 23 -9.40 4.57 0.51
CA PHE A 23 -9.87 3.72 -0.60
C PHE A 23 -11.29 3.19 -0.39
N LEU A 24 -11.81 3.25 0.84
CA LEU A 24 -13.21 2.91 1.13
C LEU A 24 -14.16 4.03 0.70
N ASP A 25 -13.67 5.27 0.65
CA ASP A 25 -14.42 6.40 0.12
C ASP A 25 -14.78 6.19 -1.35
N GLU A 26 -16.04 6.49 -1.71
CA GLU A 26 -16.57 6.41 -3.09
C GLU A 26 -16.34 5.06 -3.82
N ASN A 27 -16.19 3.95 -3.10
CA ASN A 27 -15.91 2.64 -3.69
C ASN A 27 -14.58 2.58 -4.50
N ARG A 28 -13.62 3.45 -4.16
CA ARG A 28 -12.31 3.56 -4.83
C ARG A 28 -11.51 2.26 -4.78
N HIS A 29 -11.70 1.40 -3.79
CA HIS A 29 -11.07 0.08 -3.71
C HIS A 29 -11.48 -0.85 -4.86
N GLU A 30 -12.75 -0.82 -5.30
CA GLU A 30 -13.21 -1.61 -6.46
C GLU A 30 -12.63 -1.02 -7.75
N ALA A 31 -12.58 0.31 -7.87
CA ALA A 31 -11.93 0.99 -8.99
C ALA A 31 -10.42 0.67 -9.06
N LEU A 32 -9.74 0.64 -7.91
CA LEU A 32 -8.34 0.23 -7.78
C LEU A 32 -8.16 -1.22 -8.21
N LYS A 33 -9.03 -2.12 -7.74
CA LYS A 33 -9.00 -3.54 -8.12
C LYS A 33 -9.14 -3.71 -9.62
N GLN A 34 -10.10 -3.05 -10.26
CA GLN A 34 -10.28 -3.10 -11.71
C GLN A 34 -9.06 -2.54 -12.46
N ALA A 35 -8.54 -1.38 -12.02
CA ALA A 35 -7.36 -0.78 -12.62
C ALA A 35 -6.14 -1.71 -12.51
N SER A 36 -5.94 -2.35 -11.36
CA SER A 36 -4.81 -3.24 -11.11
C SER A 36 -4.76 -4.49 -12.00
N LEU A 37 -5.88 -4.89 -12.61
CA LEU A 37 -5.90 -5.97 -13.61
C LEU A 37 -5.24 -5.55 -14.93
N ALA A 38 -5.33 -4.26 -15.27
CA ALA A 38 -4.77 -3.68 -16.49
C ALA A 38 -3.33 -3.16 -16.30
N PHE A 39 -2.83 -3.12 -15.06
CA PHE A 39 -1.46 -2.69 -14.79
C PHE A 39 -0.44 -3.64 -15.42
N ARG A 40 0.68 -3.07 -15.83
CA ARG A 40 1.80 -3.78 -16.44
C ARG A 40 2.62 -4.51 -15.38
N GLU A 41 3.39 -5.51 -15.81
CA GLU A 41 4.08 -6.44 -14.91
C GLU A 41 5.47 -5.95 -14.45
N THR A 42 6.12 -5.08 -15.23
CA THR A 42 7.46 -4.60 -14.88
C THR A 42 7.39 -3.54 -13.77
N GLU A 43 8.36 -3.50 -12.87
CA GLU A 43 8.28 -2.61 -11.69
C GLU A 43 8.27 -1.12 -12.07
N ILE A 44 8.90 -0.77 -13.20
CA ILE A 44 8.91 0.61 -13.69
C ILE A 44 7.53 0.99 -14.19
N GLU A 45 6.92 0.14 -15.02
CA GLU A 45 5.61 0.40 -15.63
C GLU A 45 4.48 0.27 -14.61
N LEU A 46 4.56 -0.69 -13.69
CA LEU A 46 3.63 -0.84 -12.58
C LEU A 46 3.63 0.39 -11.69
N ALA A 47 4.80 0.96 -11.39
CA ALA A 47 4.88 2.20 -10.62
C ALA A 47 4.24 3.37 -11.38
N ASP A 48 4.46 3.46 -12.69
CA ASP A 48 3.85 4.49 -13.54
C ASP A 48 2.32 4.37 -13.56
N ASP A 49 1.81 3.15 -13.75
CA ASP A 49 0.37 2.86 -13.76
C ASP A 49 -0.29 3.18 -12.41
N ILE A 50 0.38 2.86 -11.28
CA ILE A 50 -0.08 3.21 -9.93
C ILE A 50 -0.12 4.73 -9.75
N LEU A 51 0.94 5.43 -10.17
CA LEU A 51 1.02 6.89 -10.04
C LEU A 51 -0.03 7.57 -10.90
N ALA A 52 -0.25 7.10 -12.13
CA ALA A 52 -1.29 7.58 -13.02
C ALA A 52 -2.69 7.36 -12.44
N TRP A 53 -2.93 6.22 -11.78
CA TRP A 53 -4.19 5.98 -11.07
C TRP A 53 -4.34 6.91 -9.87
N CYS A 54 -3.28 7.10 -9.07
CA CYS A 54 -3.30 8.03 -7.94
C CYS A 54 -3.55 9.48 -8.36
N ASP A 55 -3.13 9.89 -9.56
CA ASP A 55 -3.34 11.25 -10.06
C ASP A 55 -4.82 11.60 -10.25
N GLN A 56 -5.69 10.58 -10.43
CA GLN A 56 -7.15 10.76 -10.46
C GLN A 56 -7.74 11.07 -9.08
N TYR A 57 -7.00 10.81 -7.99
CA TYR A 57 -7.46 10.97 -6.60
C TYR A 57 -6.46 11.82 -5.79
N PRO A 58 -6.67 13.15 -5.73
CA PRO A 58 -5.73 14.08 -5.11
C PRO A 58 -5.36 13.72 -3.67
N ASP A 59 -6.32 13.23 -2.88
CA ASP A 59 -6.13 12.81 -1.49
C ASP A 59 -5.18 11.60 -1.38
N ILE A 60 -5.38 10.59 -2.23
CA ILE A 60 -4.52 9.40 -2.29
C ILE A 60 -3.11 9.78 -2.75
N ARG A 61 -3.00 10.65 -3.77
CA ARG A 61 -1.71 11.16 -4.25
C ARG A 61 -0.93 11.92 -3.17
N ASN A 62 -1.62 12.77 -2.42
CA ASN A 62 -1.00 13.51 -1.32
C ASN A 62 -0.55 12.55 -0.21
N ALA A 63 -1.39 11.60 0.17
CA ALA A 63 -1.07 10.61 1.18
C ALA A 63 0.12 9.72 0.74
N LEU A 64 0.17 9.31 -0.53
CA LEU A 64 1.31 8.57 -1.10
C LEU A 64 2.62 9.38 -1.02
N ARG A 65 2.56 10.68 -1.32
CA ARG A 65 3.74 11.55 -1.22
C ARG A 65 4.21 11.67 0.23
N GLN A 66 3.29 11.84 1.18
CA GLN A 66 3.60 11.90 2.62
C GLN A 66 4.21 10.59 3.09
N THR A 67 3.59 9.44 2.79
CA THR A 67 4.13 8.12 3.12
C THR A 67 5.51 7.90 2.51
N ARG A 68 5.73 8.29 1.25
CA ARG A 68 7.06 8.19 0.63
C ARG A 68 8.09 9.06 1.34
N GLN A 69 7.69 10.24 1.83
CA GLN A 69 8.56 11.07 2.65
C GLN A 69 8.85 10.43 4.01
N GLU A 70 7.85 9.91 4.70
CA GLU A 70 8.03 9.26 6.00
C GLU A 70 8.91 8.00 5.92
N LEU A 71 8.73 7.18 4.88
CA LEU A 71 9.47 5.93 4.73
C LEU A 71 10.90 6.11 4.23
N TYR A 72 11.17 7.15 3.44
CA TYR A 72 12.45 7.31 2.72
C TYR A 72 13.16 8.64 2.93
N SER A 73 12.52 9.62 3.57
CA SER A 73 13.21 10.85 4.03
C SER A 73 13.74 10.61 5.44
N ILE A 74 14.74 9.73 5.53
CA ILE A 74 15.58 9.58 6.74
C ILE A 74 16.96 10.20 6.47
N ASP A 75 17.01 11.34 5.78
CA ASP A 75 18.27 12.05 5.49
C ASP A 75 18.23 13.56 5.76
N SER A 76 17.23 14.07 6.49
CA SER A 76 17.21 15.49 6.90
C SER A 76 16.94 15.75 8.38
N LEU A 77 17.12 14.75 9.24
CA LEU A 77 17.19 14.95 10.70
C LEU A 77 18.40 14.20 11.31
N THR A 78 19.56 14.33 10.68
CA THR A 78 20.80 14.35 11.46
C THR A 78 20.86 15.70 12.18
N GLY A 79 20.39 15.70 13.44
CA GLY A 79 20.73 16.74 14.40
C GLY A 79 19.54 17.58 14.87
N ASP A 80 18.68 17.00 15.70
CA ASP A 80 18.51 17.60 17.03
C ASP A 80 17.94 16.56 18.01
N ARG A 81 18.57 16.50 19.17
CA ARG A 81 18.13 15.70 20.32
C ARG A 81 16.79 16.24 20.80
N ILE A 82 15.72 15.48 20.62
CA ILE A 82 14.51 15.67 21.45
C ILE A 82 14.41 14.48 22.41
N PRO A 83 14.70 14.65 23.71
CA PRO A 83 14.52 13.59 24.69
C PRO A 83 13.02 13.43 24.98
N GLY A 84 12.41 12.32 24.54
CA GLY A 84 11.08 11.93 25.03
C GLY A 84 10.06 11.37 24.03
N THR A 85 10.39 11.17 22.76
CA THR A 85 9.41 10.63 21.80
C THR A 85 9.80 9.24 21.29
N LYS A 86 9.05 8.25 21.80
CA LYS A 86 8.78 6.89 21.34
C LYS A 86 9.49 6.47 20.05
N GLU A 87 10.35 5.45 20.22
CA GLU A 87 10.97 4.57 19.23
C GLU A 87 10.81 4.99 17.76
N LEU A 88 11.92 5.41 17.14
CA LEU A 88 12.03 5.43 15.68
C LEU A 88 11.61 4.06 15.17
N LYS A 89 10.44 3.98 14.54
CA LYS A 89 10.03 2.80 13.77
C LYS A 89 11.20 2.47 12.86
N ALA A 90 11.74 1.27 13.00
CA ALA A 90 12.80 0.77 12.15
C ALA A 90 12.41 1.04 10.68
N PRO A 91 13.36 1.46 9.82
CA PRO A 91 13.07 1.61 8.41
C PRO A 91 12.42 0.32 7.93
N PRO A 92 11.31 0.40 7.19
CA PRO A 92 10.65 -0.83 6.74
C PRO A 92 11.69 -1.64 5.96
N SER A 93 11.61 -2.97 6.12
CA SER A 93 12.49 -3.93 5.46
C SER A 93 12.75 -3.55 4.00
N PRO A 94 13.96 -3.80 3.48
CA PRO A 94 14.30 -3.46 2.10
C PRO A 94 13.22 -3.99 1.15
N PRO A 95 12.87 -3.21 0.10
CA PRO A 95 11.79 -3.59 -0.80
C PRO A 95 12.05 -5.01 -1.31
N PRO A 96 11.02 -5.87 -1.34
CA PRO A 96 11.21 -7.23 -1.81
C PRO A 96 11.78 -7.22 -3.23
N ALA A 97 12.70 -8.14 -3.52
CA ALA A 97 13.52 -8.14 -4.73
C ALA A 97 12.71 -8.19 -6.03
N LYS A 98 11.43 -8.56 -5.97
CA LYS A 98 10.45 -8.43 -7.05
C LYS A 98 9.10 -8.06 -6.46
N ILE A 99 8.57 -6.92 -6.89
CA ILE A 99 7.16 -6.56 -6.66
C ILE A 99 6.45 -6.73 -7.99
N SER A 100 5.51 -7.67 -8.04
CA SER A 100 4.71 -7.95 -9.24
C SER A 100 3.29 -7.42 -9.08
N ARG A 101 2.56 -7.31 -10.19
CA ARG A 101 1.12 -7.03 -10.19
C ARG A 101 0.34 -7.94 -9.25
N GLU A 102 0.72 -9.21 -9.16
CA GLU A 102 0.11 -10.18 -8.23
C GLU A 102 0.27 -9.75 -6.76
N THR A 103 1.44 -9.25 -6.38
CA THR A 103 1.69 -8.73 -5.02
C THR A 103 0.74 -7.59 -4.69
N LEU A 104 0.48 -6.69 -5.66
CA LEU A 104 -0.47 -5.60 -5.48
C LEU A 104 -1.90 -6.12 -5.32
N LEU A 105 -2.34 -7.05 -6.18
CA LEU A 105 -3.66 -7.66 -6.10
C LEU A 105 -3.90 -8.37 -4.77
N ASN A 106 -2.90 -9.09 -4.26
CA ASN A 106 -2.96 -9.76 -2.97
C ASN A 106 -3.08 -8.74 -1.83
N ALA A 107 -2.24 -7.69 -1.83
CA ALA A 107 -2.31 -6.65 -0.80
C ALA A 107 -3.66 -5.92 -0.78
N ILE A 108 -4.27 -5.65 -1.94
CA ILE A 108 -5.62 -5.08 -2.05
C ILE A 108 -6.63 -6.04 -1.44
N GLN A 109 -6.58 -7.34 -1.78
CA GLN A 109 -7.52 -8.33 -1.24
C GLN A 109 -7.40 -8.51 0.28
N GLU A 110 -6.17 -8.55 0.80
CA GLU A 110 -5.90 -8.68 2.23
C GLU A 110 -6.35 -7.43 3.00
N SER A 111 -6.21 -6.24 2.40
CA SER A 111 -6.56 -4.97 3.05
C SER A 111 -8.05 -4.62 2.92
N PHE A 112 -8.73 -5.11 1.88
CA PHE A 112 -10.17 -4.93 1.69
C PHE A 112 -10.83 -6.30 1.61
N PRO A 113 -10.92 -7.05 2.73
CA PRO A 113 -11.65 -8.30 2.73
C PRO A 113 -13.08 -7.99 2.29
N LYS A 114 -13.50 -8.57 1.15
CA LYS A 114 -14.91 -8.60 0.76
C LYS A 114 -15.62 -9.15 1.98
N ASN A 115 -16.56 -8.37 2.50
CA ASN A 115 -17.40 -8.77 3.61
C ASN A 115 -18.22 -9.98 3.16
N GLN A 116 -17.62 -11.17 3.18
CA GLN A 116 -18.31 -12.44 3.15
C GLN A 116 -18.92 -12.59 4.53
N ASN A 117 -20.07 -11.98 4.73
CA ASN A 117 -20.91 -12.45 5.81
C ASN A 117 -21.44 -13.85 5.44
N SER A 118 -21.34 -14.77 6.40
CA SER A 118 -22.20 -15.97 6.66
C SER A 118 -21.75 -17.34 6.10
N PRO A 119 -22.09 -18.47 6.75
CA PRO A 119 -22.21 -18.75 8.20
C PRO A 119 -21.36 -19.98 8.60
N GLN A 120 -20.84 -20.05 9.83
CA GLN A 120 -20.42 -21.34 10.39
C GLN A 120 -21.52 -21.84 11.33
N THR A 121 -22.64 -22.29 10.75
CA THR A 121 -23.58 -23.16 11.45
C THR A 121 -23.31 -24.61 11.06
N LEU A 122 -23.03 -25.40 12.09
CA LEU A 122 -23.34 -26.82 12.26
C LEU A 122 -22.46 -27.86 11.55
N GLY A 123 -21.69 -28.62 12.35
CA GLY A 123 -21.20 -29.92 11.92
C GLY A 123 -20.04 -30.56 12.68
N ASP A 124 -20.03 -30.57 14.02
CA ASP A 124 -19.25 -31.57 14.77
C ASP A 124 -20.12 -32.18 15.89
N ASP A 125 -21.10 -32.97 15.44
CA ASP A 125 -21.64 -34.09 16.20
C ASP A 125 -20.75 -35.32 15.92
N LYS A 126 -19.93 -35.69 16.91
CA LYS A 126 -19.34 -37.00 17.23
C LYS A 126 -18.10 -36.75 18.09
N SER A 127 -17.88 -37.36 19.26
CA SER A 127 -18.43 -38.59 19.82
C SER A 127 -18.17 -38.64 21.33
#